data_AF-A0A5K1E939-F1
#
_entry.id   AF-A0A5K1E939-F1
#
_cell.length_a   1.000
_cell.length_b   1.000
_cell.length_c   1.000
_cell.angle_alpha   90.00
_cell.angle_beta   90.00
_cell.angle_gamma   90.00
#
_symmetry.space_group_name_H-M   'P 1'
#
loop_
_entity.id
_entity.type
_entity.pdbx_description
1 polymer ?
#
loop_
_entity_poly.entity_id
_entity_poly.type
_entity_poly.pdbx_seq_one_letter_code
_entity_poly.pdbx_strand_id
1 'polypeptide(L)'
;MASSRRCPVCPPFLLIVMVLLGFPPLTPLAAAPALPRGCFSKIFAFGDSYTDTGNTDSMTGPSAFQSVSNLPYGETFFHRPTNRYSDGRLVVDFLAQALGHPLLPPYLHSKQLDRQNGANFAYAGSTALDYDFYVKNNVTFDLTNTSLQTQLHWFSSFLESSGGRAVDVGSALFWVGEIGANDYAYSYFSSVPYTTIRTLAIKNTADFLQ
;
A
#
# COMPACT_ATOMS: atom_id res chain seq x y z
N MET A 1 11.48 -4.76 -33.77
CA MET A 1 12.32 -5.42 -32.75
C MET A 1 12.53 -4.45 -31.60
N ALA A 2 11.72 -4.54 -30.55
CA ALA A 2 11.92 -3.75 -29.34
C ALA A 2 13.05 -4.41 -28.53
N SER A 3 14.16 -3.69 -28.37
CA SER A 3 15.27 -4.10 -27.52
C SER A 3 14.76 -4.16 -26.07
N SER A 4 14.63 -5.37 -25.51
CA SER A 4 14.42 -5.53 -24.08
C SER A 4 15.71 -5.09 -23.38
N ARG A 5 15.69 -3.89 -22.80
CA ARG A 5 16.73 -3.48 -21.87
C ARG A 5 16.55 -4.35 -20.63
N ARG A 6 17.25 -5.49 -20.59
CA ARG A 6 17.37 -6.29 -19.38
C ARG A 6 17.96 -5.38 -18.32
N CYS A 7 17.23 -5.17 -17.23
CA CYS A 7 17.79 -4.53 -16.06
C CYS A 7 19.07 -5.28 -15.70
N PRO A 8 20.21 -4.61 -15.50
CA PRO A 8 21.32 -5.25 -14.83
C PRO A 8 20.76 -5.72 -13.49
N VAL A 9 20.77 -7.04 -13.28
CA VAL A 9 20.37 -7.67 -12.03
C VAL A 9 21.10 -6.88 -10.95
N CYS A 10 20.34 -6.15 -10.12
CA CYS A 10 20.94 -5.45 -8.98
C CYS A 10 21.60 -6.58 -8.17
N PRO A 11 22.93 -6.58 -7.99
CA PRO A 11 23.57 -7.63 -7.21
C PRO A 11 22.91 -7.59 -5.82
N PRO A 12 22.68 -8.74 -5.17
CA PRO A 12 21.98 -8.81 -3.90
C PRO A 12 22.88 -8.26 -2.79
N PHE A 13 23.09 -6.94 -2.78
CA PHE A 13 23.80 -6.25 -1.73
C PHE A 13 22.77 -5.83 -0.68
N LEU A 14 22.55 -6.76 0.24
CA LEU A 14 22.63 -6.45 1.66
C LEU A 14 21.65 -5.37 2.16
N LEU A 15 20.34 -5.62 2.03
CA LEU A 15 19.37 -5.04 2.96
C LEU A 15 19.35 -5.90 4.24
N ILE A 16 20.51 -5.97 4.90
CA ILE A 16 20.61 -6.55 6.24
C ILE A 16 20.28 -5.43 7.23
N VAL A 17 19.13 -5.62 7.88
CA VAL A 17 18.78 -5.20 9.24
C VAL A 17 19.93 -4.49 9.99
N MET A 18 19.91 -3.15 10.01
CA MET A 18 20.57 -2.39 11.07
C MET A 18 19.54 -2.11 12.17
N VAL A 19 19.19 -3.17 12.89
CA VAL A 19 18.62 -3.08 14.24
C VAL A 19 19.67 -3.71 15.14
N LEU A 20 20.06 -2.97 16.18
CA LEU A 20 21.12 -3.26 17.17
C LEU A 20 22.51 -2.76 16.77
N LEU A 21 22.80 -1.49 17.11
CA LEU A 21 23.93 -1.04 17.95
C LEU A 21 24.04 0.50 17.87
N GLY A 22 23.80 1.17 19.01
CA GLY A 22 24.15 2.56 19.35
C GLY A 22 24.20 3.64 18.26
N PHE A 23 23.27 4.61 18.32
CA PHE A 23 23.27 5.82 17.49
C PHE A 23 24.64 6.54 17.49
N PRO A 24 25.37 6.60 16.36
CA PRO A 24 26.42 7.59 16.17
C PRO A 24 25.79 8.95 15.80
N PRO A 25 26.53 10.07 15.94
CA PRO A 25 26.00 11.39 15.61
C PRO A 25 25.54 11.46 14.15
N LEU A 26 24.42 12.17 13.95
CA LEU A 26 23.75 12.39 12.67
C LEU A 26 24.71 13.01 11.64
N THR A 27 25.41 12.18 10.88
CA THR A 27 25.97 12.59 9.60
C THR A 27 24.80 12.85 8.64
N PRO A 28 24.76 13.97 7.91
CA PRO A 28 23.73 14.20 6.92
C PRO A 28 23.80 13.04 5.92
N LEU A 29 22.72 12.26 5.85
CA LEU A 29 22.60 11.19 4.88
C LEU A 29 22.64 11.86 3.51
N ALA A 30 23.77 11.73 2.81
CA ALA A 30 23.86 12.12 1.42
C ALA A 30 22.70 11.43 0.70
N ALA A 31 21.89 12.20 -0.03
CA ALA A 31 20.78 11.67 -0.78
C ALA A 31 21.29 10.50 -1.61
N ALA A 32 20.78 9.29 -1.33
CA ALA A 32 21.14 8.12 -2.11
C ALA A 32 20.92 8.48 -3.59
N PRO A 33 21.89 8.20 -4.49
CA PRO A 33 21.70 8.47 -5.90
C PRO A 33 20.41 7.78 -6.33
N ALA A 34 19.47 8.56 -6.88
CA ALA A 34 18.22 8.04 -7.39
C ALA A 34 18.53 6.83 -8.29
N LEU A 35 17.85 5.71 -8.06
CA LEU A 35 18.05 4.52 -8.88
C LEU A 35 17.86 4.93 -10.35
N PRO A 36 18.64 4.35 -11.29
CA PRO A 36 18.51 4.70 -12.70
C PRO A 36 17.04 4.63 -13.11
N ARG A 37 16.52 5.74 -13.67
CA ARG A 37 15.17 5.78 -14.26
C ARG A 37 15.00 4.56 -15.15
N GLY A 38 13.98 3.75 -14.90
CA GLY A 38 13.49 2.78 -15.88
C GLY A 38 13.63 1.30 -15.57
N CYS A 39 13.82 0.88 -14.31
CA CYS A 39 13.65 -0.53 -13.96
C CYS A 39 12.17 -0.95 -13.97
N PHE A 40 11.29 -0.03 -13.54
CA PHE A 40 9.84 -0.24 -13.54
C PHE A 40 9.15 0.92 -14.25
N SER A 41 8.20 0.60 -15.14
CA SER A 41 7.43 1.61 -15.89
C SER A 41 6.20 2.09 -15.12
N LYS A 42 5.75 1.34 -14.11
CA LYS A 42 4.59 1.62 -13.28
C LYS A 42 4.80 1.08 -11.87
N ILE A 43 4.07 1.63 -10.91
CA ILE A 43 3.98 1.06 -9.55
C ILE A 43 2.49 0.89 -9.19
N PHE A 44 2.10 -0.32 -8.82
CA PHE A 44 0.78 -0.62 -8.27
C PHE A 44 0.93 -0.99 -6.81
N ALA A 45 0.18 -0.33 -5.93
CA ALA A 45 0.31 -0.51 -4.49
C ALA A 45 -0.98 -1.04 -3.86
N PHE A 46 -0.83 -1.94 -2.89
CA PHE A 46 -1.90 -2.61 -2.14
C PHE A 46 -1.52 -2.63 -0.66
N GLY A 47 -2.47 -2.88 0.23
CA GLY A 47 -2.25 -2.96 1.67
C GLY A 47 -3.22 -2.10 2.46
N ASP A 48 -2.80 -1.66 3.64
CA ASP A 48 -3.65 -0.97 4.59
C ASP A 48 -3.33 0.55 4.71
N SER A 49 -3.62 1.13 5.88
CA SER A 49 -3.34 2.52 6.26
C SER A 49 -1.88 2.95 6.09
N TYR A 50 -0.90 2.03 6.22
CA TYR A 50 0.52 2.32 6.01
C TYR A 50 0.87 2.60 4.54
N THR A 51 -0.03 2.21 3.63
CA THR A 51 0.15 2.39 2.18
C THR A 51 -0.93 3.29 1.58
N ASP A 52 -2.09 3.47 2.23
CA ASP A 52 -3.21 4.27 1.71
C ASP A 52 -2.83 5.75 1.47
N THR A 53 -2.89 6.17 0.22
CA THR A 53 -2.54 7.54 -0.22
C THR A 53 -3.74 8.47 -0.35
N GLY A 54 -4.90 8.05 0.18
CA GLY A 54 -6.13 8.82 0.24
C GLY A 54 -7.32 8.16 -0.48
N ASN A 55 -7.35 6.83 -0.56
CA ASN A 55 -8.58 6.09 -0.89
C ASN A 55 -9.62 6.23 0.22
N THR A 56 -9.16 6.30 1.47
CA THR A 56 -9.98 6.70 2.62
C THR A 56 -9.87 8.18 2.93
N ASP A 57 -10.83 8.67 3.70
CA ASP A 57 -10.87 9.99 4.30
C ASP A 57 -11.45 9.92 5.73
N SER A 58 -11.62 11.08 6.37
CA SER A 58 -12.17 11.19 7.72
C SER A 58 -13.58 10.57 7.91
N MET A 59 -14.34 10.35 6.84
CA MET A 59 -15.69 9.79 6.90
C MET A 59 -15.73 8.29 6.57
N THR A 60 -14.76 7.80 5.81
CA THR A 60 -14.75 6.45 5.23
C THR A 60 -13.66 5.54 5.81
N GLY A 61 -12.63 6.13 6.42
CA GLY A 61 -11.56 5.40 7.10
C GLY A 61 -11.97 4.84 8.48
N PRO A 62 -11.06 4.13 9.15
CA PRO A 62 -11.32 3.55 10.47
C PRO A 62 -11.71 4.61 11.51
N SER A 63 -12.65 4.29 12.41
CA SER A 63 -13.18 5.30 13.35
C SER A 63 -12.12 5.89 14.28
N ALA A 64 -11.10 5.11 14.62
CA ALA A 64 -9.95 5.55 15.42
C ALA A 64 -9.14 6.69 14.77
N PHE A 65 -9.33 6.95 13.48
CA PHE A 65 -8.55 7.91 12.69
C PHE A 65 -9.45 8.87 11.89
N GLN A 66 -10.62 9.23 12.44
CA GLN A 66 -11.57 10.18 11.83
C GLN A 66 -11.02 11.59 11.58
N SER A 67 -9.80 11.92 12.00
CA SER A 67 -9.16 13.20 11.75
C SER A 67 -8.15 13.17 10.59
N VAL A 68 -8.07 12.10 9.80
CA VAL A 68 -7.08 11.97 8.70
C VAL A 68 -7.17 13.08 7.63
N SER A 69 -8.34 13.73 7.50
CA SER A 69 -8.55 14.89 6.62
C SER A 69 -8.25 16.24 7.28
N ASN A 70 -7.66 16.25 8.48
CA ASN A 70 -7.24 17.45 9.22
C ASN A 70 -5.73 17.42 9.50
N LEU A 71 -5.18 18.56 9.94
CA LEU A 71 -3.84 18.56 10.51
C LEU A 71 -3.83 17.70 11.81
N PRO A 72 -2.73 16.99 12.12
CA PRO A 72 -1.38 17.14 11.55
C PRO A 72 -1.10 16.32 10.28
N TYR A 73 -2.09 15.60 9.74
CA TYR A 73 -1.85 14.75 8.56
C TYR A 73 -1.39 15.59 7.36
N GLY A 74 -0.26 15.21 6.75
CA GLY A 74 0.39 15.93 5.66
C GLY A 74 1.09 17.26 6.01
N GLU A 75 1.12 17.69 7.27
CA GLU A 75 1.74 18.95 7.73
C GLU A 75 3.21 19.12 7.31
N THR A 76 4.04 18.08 7.43
CA THR A 76 5.51 18.18 7.30
C THR A 76 6.01 18.20 5.86
N PHE A 77 5.27 17.58 4.92
CA PHE A 77 5.70 17.46 3.52
C PHE A 77 4.73 18.11 2.53
N PHE A 78 3.43 17.93 2.72
CA PHE A 78 2.41 18.43 1.78
C PHE A 78 1.86 19.80 2.18
N HIS A 79 2.08 20.19 3.45
CA HIS A 79 1.58 21.41 4.08
C HIS A 79 0.06 21.56 4.00
N ARG A 80 -0.65 20.43 3.89
CA ARG A 80 -2.11 20.29 3.91
C ARG A 80 -2.47 18.82 4.14
N PRO A 81 -3.69 18.53 4.62
CA PRO A 81 -4.21 17.17 4.67
C PRO A 81 -4.26 16.51 3.30
N THR A 82 -3.80 15.26 3.23
CA THR A 82 -3.83 14.43 2.02
C THR A 82 -4.49 13.07 2.24
N ASN A 83 -5.10 12.85 3.41
CA ASN A 83 -5.64 11.56 3.84
C ASN A 83 -4.61 10.41 3.89
N ARG A 84 -3.32 10.73 3.96
CA ARG A 84 -2.29 9.75 4.32
C ARG A 84 -2.29 9.65 5.83
N TYR A 85 -2.15 8.45 6.40
CA TYR A 85 -2.10 8.22 7.86
C TYR A 85 -0.71 8.54 8.42
N SER A 86 -0.18 9.69 8.03
CA SER A 86 1.13 10.23 8.38
C SER A 86 1.07 11.76 8.33
N ASP A 87 1.92 12.42 9.09
CA ASP A 87 2.10 13.88 9.00
C ASP A 87 2.78 14.32 7.69
N GLY A 88 3.15 13.37 6.83
CA GLY A 88 3.75 13.64 5.54
C GLY A 88 3.65 12.44 4.61
N ARG A 89 4.81 11.99 4.12
CA ARG A 89 4.92 10.88 3.18
C ARG A 89 4.79 9.52 3.89
N LEU A 90 4.28 8.54 3.15
CA LEU A 90 4.30 7.12 3.50
C LEU A 90 5.56 6.44 2.91
N VAL A 91 5.89 5.24 3.38
CA VAL A 91 7.04 4.45 2.87
C VAL A 91 6.96 4.26 1.34
N VAL A 92 5.75 4.01 0.82
CA VAL A 92 5.50 3.87 -0.63
C VAL A 92 5.80 5.15 -1.42
N ASP A 93 5.63 6.33 -0.82
CA ASP A 93 5.97 7.61 -1.48
C ASP A 93 7.48 7.76 -1.63
N PHE A 94 8.25 7.39 -0.60
CA PHE A 94 9.71 7.39 -0.67
C PHE A 94 10.22 6.39 -1.72
N LEU A 95 9.63 5.19 -1.77
CA LEU A 95 9.94 4.19 -2.80
C LEU A 95 9.69 4.73 -4.21
N ALA A 96 8.51 5.31 -4.45
CA ALA A 96 8.16 5.87 -5.74
C ALA A 96 9.16 6.94 -6.18
N GLN A 97 9.49 7.89 -5.29
CA GLN A 97 10.46 8.95 -5.59
C GLN A 97 11.88 8.41 -5.80
N ALA A 98 12.32 7.43 -5.03
CA ALA A 98 13.64 6.81 -5.19
C ALA A 98 13.79 6.07 -6.53
N LEU A 99 12.69 5.56 -7.08
CA LEU A 99 12.60 4.94 -8.40
C LEU A 99 12.32 5.95 -9.54
N GLY A 100 12.22 7.24 -9.23
CA GLY A 100 11.96 8.31 -10.19
C GLY A 100 10.50 8.38 -10.68
N HIS A 101 9.56 7.78 -9.95
CA HIS A 101 8.12 7.86 -10.19
C HIS A 101 7.48 9.04 -9.46
N PRO A 102 6.37 9.60 -10.01
CA PRO A 102 5.53 10.51 -9.25
C PRO A 102 4.89 9.79 -8.05
N LEU A 103 4.39 10.57 -7.08
CA LEU A 103 3.62 10.02 -5.98
C LEU A 103 2.38 9.30 -6.50
N LEU A 104 2.05 8.16 -5.88
CA LEU A 104 0.96 7.34 -6.36
C LEU A 104 -0.40 7.99 -6.07
N PRO A 105 -1.28 8.09 -7.08
CA PRO A 105 -2.64 8.55 -6.89
C PRO A 105 -3.51 7.44 -6.25
N PRO A 106 -4.46 7.79 -5.35
CA PRO A 106 -5.44 6.84 -4.83
C PRO A 106 -6.39 6.39 -5.94
N TYR A 107 -6.67 5.09 -6.03
CA TYR A 107 -7.52 4.52 -7.06
C TYR A 107 -8.94 5.11 -7.08
N LEU A 108 -9.61 5.21 -5.92
CA LEU A 108 -11.04 5.56 -5.84
C LEU A 108 -11.34 7.01 -6.23
N HIS A 109 -10.40 7.93 -5.95
CA HIS A 109 -10.63 9.38 -6.07
C HIS A 109 -9.80 10.05 -7.17
N SER A 110 -9.14 9.25 -8.02
CA SER A 110 -8.29 9.77 -9.11
C SER A 110 -8.84 9.42 -10.49
N LYS A 111 -8.64 10.33 -11.44
CA LYS A 111 -9.06 10.10 -12.83
C LYS A 111 -8.14 9.07 -13.47
N GLN A 112 -8.64 8.36 -14.47
CA GLN A 112 -7.85 7.37 -15.20
C GLN A 112 -6.56 7.95 -15.82
N LEU A 113 -6.61 9.20 -16.29
CA LEU A 113 -5.45 9.90 -16.84
C LEU A 113 -4.34 10.13 -15.82
N ASP A 114 -4.68 10.25 -14.53
CA ASP A 114 -3.70 10.48 -13.46
C ASP A 114 -2.98 9.17 -13.09
N ARG A 115 -3.56 8.02 -13.46
CA ARG A 115 -3.09 6.67 -13.13
C ARG A 115 -2.18 6.05 -14.20
N GLN A 116 -1.65 6.86 -15.11
CA GLN A 116 -0.80 6.39 -16.21
C GLN A 116 0.52 5.75 -15.74
N ASN A 117 1.06 6.20 -14.61
CA ASN A 117 2.29 5.67 -14.00
C ASN A 117 2.01 4.63 -12.89
N GLY A 118 0.76 4.17 -12.79
CA GLY A 118 0.31 3.29 -11.74
C GLY A 118 -0.67 3.97 -10.78
N ALA A 119 -1.10 3.23 -9.77
CA ALA A 119 -2.14 3.64 -8.84
C ALA A 119 -1.99 2.90 -7.51
N ASN A 120 -2.55 3.49 -6.46
CA ASN A 120 -2.60 2.90 -5.14
C ASN A 120 -4.03 2.41 -4.84
N PHE A 121 -4.16 1.12 -4.57
CA PHE A 121 -5.40 0.42 -4.22
C PHE A 121 -5.51 0.15 -2.71
N ALA A 122 -4.47 0.45 -1.93
CA ALA A 122 -4.49 0.28 -0.48
C ALA A 122 -5.60 1.11 0.16
N TYR A 123 -6.23 0.56 1.20
CA TYR A 123 -7.36 1.17 1.89
C TYR A 123 -7.15 1.04 3.40
N ALA A 124 -7.26 2.13 4.14
CA ALA A 124 -7.01 2.10 5.57
C ALA A 124 -8.00 1.19 6.33
N GLY A 125 -7.45 0.40 7.25
CA GLY A 125 -8.19 -0.64 7.97
C GLY A 125 -8.32 -1.96 7.22
N SER A 126 -7.84 -2.05 5.97
CA SER A 126 -7.96 -3.29 5.20
C SER A 126 -7.37 -4.50 5.90
N THR A 127 -8.01 -5.63 5.63
CA THR A 127 -7.73 -6.95 6.20
C THR A 127 -7.23 -7.91 5.15
N ALA A 128 -6.44 -8.90 5.56
CA ALA A 128 -6.10 -10.05 4.71
C ALA A 128 -7.29 -11.00 4.55
N LEU A 129 -8.13 -11.12 5.59
CA LEU A 129 -9.38 -11.88 5.54
C LEU A 129 -10.49 -11.04 4.91
N ASP A 130 -11.43 -11.70 4.25
CA ASP A 130 -12.60 -11.05 3.68
C ASP A 130 -13.60 -10.60 4.74
N TYR A 131 -14.32 -9.52 4.44
CA TYR A 131 -15.35 -8.96 5.33
C TYR A 131 -16.36 -10.03 5.82
N ASP A 132 -16.75 -10.95 4.93
CA ASP A 132 -17.66 -12.05 5.23
C ASP A 132 -17.19 -12.96 6.37
N PHE A 133 -15.87 -13.10 6.56
CA PHE A 133 -15.33 -13.86 7.68
C PHE A 133 -15.75 -13.25 9.01
N TYR A 134 -15.63 -11.93 9.15
CA TYR A 134 -15.97 -11.22 10.38
C TYR A 134 -17.47 -11.29 10.66
N VAL A 135 -18.29 -11.06 9.64
CA VAL A 135 -19.76 -11.18 9.75
C VAL A 135 -20.16 -12.58 10.22
N LYS A 136 -19.60 -13.64 9.63
CA LYS A 136 -19.89 -15.04 10.01
C LYS A 136 -19.46 -15.39 11.43
N ASN A 137 -18.50 -14.67 11.99
CA ASN A 137 -17.98 -14.87 13.35
C ASN A 137 -18.53 -13.85 14.36
N ASN A 138 -19.59 -13.12 14.02
CA ASN A 138 -20.19 -12.07 14.86
C ASN A 138 -19.20 -10.99 15.32
N VAL A 139 -18.19 -10.71 14.48
CA VAL A 139 -17.30 -9.56 14.64
C VAL A 139 -17.83 -8.47 13.72
N THR A 140 -18.31 -7.35 14.29
CA THR A 140 -19.05 -6.33 13.52
C THR A 140 -18.69 -4.88 13.88
N PHE A 141 -17.88 -4.68 14.91
CA PHE A 141 -17.56 -3.33 15.40
C PHE A 141 -16.43 -2.70 14.59
N ASP A 142 -16.69 -1.49 14.05
CA ASP A 142 -15.71 -0.63 13.35
C ASP A 142 -14.94 -1.31 12.21
N LEU A 143 -15.61 -2.19 11.47
CA LEU A 143 -15.02 -2.92 10.36
C LEU A 143 -15.11 -2.13 9.06
N THR A 144 -13.99 -2.07 8.34
CA THR A 144 -14.06 -1.81 6.90
C THR A 144 -14.55 -3.04 6.15
N ASN A 145 -15.30 -2.82 5.07
CA ASN A 145 -15.70 -3.88 4.14
C ASN A 145 -14.69 -4.11 3.01
N THR A 146 -13.55 -3.42 3.04
CA THR A 146 -12.52 -3.50 2.00
C THR A 146 -11.38 -4.40 2.47
N SER A 147 -11.29 -5.60 1.90
CA SER A 147 -10.17 -6.54 2.12
C SER A 147 -9.11 -6.40 1.03
N LEU A 148 -7.97 -7.09 1.21
CA LEU A 148 -6.95 -7.23 0.17
C LEU A 148 -7.54 -7.81 -1.14
N GLN A 149 -8.52 -8.72 -1.04
CA GLN A 149 -9.26 -9.26 -2.17
C GLN A 149 -10.10 -8.19 -2.88
N THR A 150 -10.74 -7.30 -2.14
CA THR A 150 -11.45 -6.14 -2.73
C THR A 150 -10.50 -5.26 -3.55
N GLN A 151 -9.28 -5.03 -3.05
CA GLN A 151 -8.27 -4.26 -3.76
C GLN A 151 -7.80 -4.96 -5.05
N LEU A 152 -7.71 -6.30 -5.03
CA LEU A 152 -7.44 -7.08 -6.24
C LEU A 152 -8.56 -6.92 -7.29
N HIS A 153 -9.82 -6.94 -6.85
CA HIS A 153 -10.96 -6.69 -7.73
C HIS A 153 -10.90 -5.29 -8.36
N TRP A 154 -10.54 -4.26 -7.58
CA TRP A 154 -10.32 -2.92 -8.09
C TRP A 154 -9.20 -2.87 -9.13
N PHE A 155 -8.10 -3.59 -8.91
CA PHE A 155 -7.03 -3.68 -9.89
C PHE A 155 -7.49 -4.37 -11.18
N SER A 156 -8.26 -5.46 -11.10
CA SER A 156 -8.86 -6.10 -12.27
C SER A 156 -9.77 -5.14 -13.05
N SER A 157 -10.66 -4.42 -12.36
CA SER A 157 -11.49 -3.39 -12.99
C SER A 157 -10.68 -2.25 -13.61
N PHE A 158 -9.57 -1.86 -12.98
CA PHE A 158 -8.64 -0.88 -13.55
C PHE A 158 -8.06 -1.37 -14.88
N LEU A 159 -7.60 -2.62 -14.95
CA LEU A 159 -7.07 -3.23 -16.18
C LEU A 159 -8.13 -3.31 -17.28
N GLU A 160 -9.36 -3.71 -16.94
CA GLU A 160 -10.48 -3.78 -17.88
C GLU A 160 -10.88 -2.41 -18.43
N SER A 161 -10.84 -1.37 -17.58
CA SER A 161 -11.21 0.00 -17.95
C SER A 161 -10.25 0.67 -18.94
N SER A 162 -9.10 0.05 -19.25
CA SER A 162 -8.10 0.62 -20.16
C SER A 162 -8.55 0.70 -21.63
N GLY A 163 -9.73 0.14 -21.95
CA GLY A 163 -10.36 0.24 -23.27
C GLY A 163 -9.65 -0.58 -24.34
N GLY A 164 -9.15 -1.76 -23.98
CA GLY A 164 -8.42 -2.66 -24.89
C GLY A 164 -6.96 -2.29 -25.11
N ARG A 165 -6.46 -1.21 -24.50
CA ARG A 165 -5.03 -0.93 -24.45
C ARG A 165 -4.40 -1.83 -23.40
N ALA A 166 -3.46 -2.68 -23.81
CA ALA A 166 -2.68 -3.49 -22.89
C ALA A 166 -1.97 -2.56 -21.89
N VAL A 167 -2.36 -2.63 -20.61
CA VAL A 167 -1.56 -2.06 -19.53
C VAL A 167 -0.34 -2.95 -19.40
N ASP A 168 0.85 -2.40 -19.66
CA ASP A 168 2.09 -3.16 -19.45
C ASP A 168 2.31 -3.37 -17.95
N VAL A 169 1.89 -4.54 -17.47
CA VAL A 169 2.11 -5.02 -16.11
C VAL A 169 3.43 -5.78 -15.98
N GLY A 170 4.04 -6.22 -17.08
CA GLY A 170 5.27 -7.03 -17.07
C GLY A 170 6.51 -6.22 -16.67
N SER A 171 6.45 -4.90 -16.81
CA SER A 171 7.47 -3.97 -16.32
C SER A 171 7.00 -3.17 -15.09
N ALA A 172 5.89 -3.54 -14.45
CA ALA A 172 5.40 -2.87 -13.26
C ALA A 172 6.04 -3.42 -11.98
N LEU A 173 6.20 -2.56 -10.98
CA LEU A 173 6.46 -2.96 -9.60
C LEU A 173 5.12 -3.11 -8.88
N PHE A 174 4.93 -4.24 -8.20
CA PHE A 174 3.82 -4.46 -7.30
C PHE A 174 4.31 -4.29 -5.86
N TRP A 175 3.78 -3.29 -5.17
CA TRP A 175 4.01 -3.06 -3.75
C TRP A 175 2.83 -3.64 -2.97
N VAL A 176 3.10 -4.65 -2.15
CA VAL A 176 2.13 -5.16 -1.18
C VAL A 176 2.62 -4.71 0.18
N GLY A 177 1.97 -3.67 0.71
CA GLY A 177 2.29 -3.07 1.99
C GLY A 177 1.86 -3.93 3.17
N GLU A 178 1.89 -3.33 4.36
CA GLU A 178 1.39 -3.99 5.56
C GLU A 178 -0.07 -4.43 5.37
N ILE A 179 -0.34 -5.65 5.82
CA ILE A 179 -1.67 -6.24 5.89
C ILE A 179 -1.62 -7.33 6.97
N GLY A 180 -2.72 -7.51 7.70
CA GLY A 180 -2.81 -8.50 8.77
C GLY A 180 -2.99 -7.90 10.16
N ALA A 181 -2.39 -6.75 10.46
CA ALA A 181 -2.54 -6.12 11.78
C ALA A 181 -4.00 -5.80 12.11
N ASN A 182 -4.75 -5.30 11.13
CA ASN A 182 -6.18 -5.01 11.28
C ASN A 182 -6.99 -6.28 11.57
N ASP A 183 -6.61 -7.44 11.02
CA ASP A 183 -7.29 -8.71 11.28
C ASP A 183 -7.24 -9.11 12.77
N TYR A 184 -6.10 -8.86 13.42
CA TYR A 184 -5.97 -9.05 14.86
C TYR A 184 -6.72 -7.98 15.66
N ALA A 185 -6.62 -6.71 15.25
CA ALA A 185 -7.27 -5.60 15.95
C ALA A 185 -8.78 -5.78 16.00
N TYR A 186 -9.40 -6.11 14.87
CA TYR A 186 -10.84 -6.36 14.77
C TYR A 186 -11.28 -7.59 15.55
N SER A 187 -10.41 -8.60 15.66
CA SER A 187 -10.73 -9.85 16.35
C SER A 187 -10.41 -9.84 17.85
N TYR A 188 -9.86 -8.75 18.39
CA TYR A 188 -9.26 -8.71 19.73
C TYR A 188 -10.20 -9.15 20.87
N PHE A 189 -11.46 -8.72 20.84
CA PHE A 189 -12.49 -9.08 21.82
C PHE A 189 -13.45 -10.19 21.32
N SER A 190 -13.11 -10.84 20.21
CA SER A 190 -13.94 -11.91 19.64
C SER A 190 -13.63 -13.28 20.27
N SER A 191 -14.49 -14.26 19.99
CA SER A 191 -14.23 -15.67 20.32
C SER A 191 -13.35 -16.38 19.29
N VAL A 192 -12.92 -15.69 18.24
CA VAL A 192 -12.12 -16.28 17.16
C VAL A 192 -10.70 -16.54 17.67
N PRO A 193 -10.17 -17.76 17.56
CA PRO A 193 -8.80 -18.04 17.97
C PRO A 193 -7.77 -17.25 17.14
N TYR A 194 -6.77 -16.66 17.80
CA TYR A 194 -5.66 -15.98 17.12
C TYR A 194 -4.93 -16.87 16.10
N THR A 195 -4.89 -18.17 16.34
CA THR A 195 -4.31 -19.15 15.41
C THR A 195 -5.11 -19.25 14.11
N THR A 196 -6.43 -19.11 14.16
CA THR A 196 -7.30 -19.05 12.98
C THR A 196 -7.01 -17.79 12.18
N ILE A 197 -6.99 -16.62 12.84
CA ILE A 197 -6.65 -15.34 12.18
C ILE A 197 -5.29 -15.41 11.51
N ARG A 198 -4.26 -15.85 12.23
CA ARG A 198 -2.90 -16.02 11.69
C ARG A 198 -2.88 -16.91 10.45
N THR A 199 -3.52 -18.08 10.53
CA THR A 199 -3.46 -19.09 9.48
C THR A 199 -4.16 -18.60 8.21
N LEU A 200 -5.33 -18.00 8.35
CA LEU A 200 -6.09 -17.46 7.24
C LEU A 200 -5.43 -16.21 6.64
N ALA A 201 -4.87 -15.33 7.46
CA ALA A 201 -4.19 -14.12 6.97
C ALA A 201 -2.95 -14.51 6.14
N ILE A 202 -2.10 -15.41 6.66
CA ILE A 202 -0.94 -15.92 5.92
C ILE A 202 -1.38 -16.57 4.60
N LYS A 203 -2.42 -17.42 4.64
CA LYS A 203 -2.93 -18.09 3.44
C LYS A 203 -3.41 -17.09 2.40
N ASN A 204 -4.30 -16.17 2.78
CA ASN A 204 -4.89 -15.20 1.84
C ASN A 204 -3.85 -14.24 1.26
N THR A 205 -2.90 -13.77 2.07
CA THR A 205 -1.79 -12.96 1.57
C THR A 205 -0.90 -13.76 0.62
N ALA A 206 -0.62 -15.04 0.91
CA ALA A 206 0.15 -15.89 0.00
C ALA A 206 -0.59 -16.20 -1.31
N ASP A 207 -1.92 -16.36 -1.26
CA ASP A 207 -2.76 -16.57 -2.44
C ASP A 207 -2.83 -15.30 -3.31
N PHE A 208 -2.88 -14.11 -2.68
CA PHE A 208 -2.85 -12.83 -3.40
C PHE A 208 -1.56 -12.63 -4.21
N LEU A 209 -0.44 -13.21 -3.78
CA LEU A 209 0.87 -13.06 -4.42
C LEU A 209 1.12 -14.03 -5.59
N GLN A 210 0.23 -14.98 -5.84
CA GLN A 210 0.35 -16.01 -6.89
C GLN A 210 -0.42 -15.63 -8.16
#